data_AF-A0A928P4A7-F1
#
_entry.id   AF-A0A928P4A7-F1
#
_cell.length_a   1.000
_cell.length_b   1.000
_cell.length_c   1.000
_cell.angle_alpha   90.00
_cell.angle_beta   90.00
_cell.angle_gamma   90.00
#
_symmetry.space_group_name_H-M   'P 1'
#
loop_
_entity.id
_entity.type
_entity.pdbx_description
1 polymer ?
#
loop_
_entity_poly.entity_id
_entity_poly.type
_entity_poly.pdbx_seq_one_letter_code
_entity_poly.pdbx_strand_id
1 'polypeptide(L)'
;MVILSYILSLGGLLSMIIASLIKGKNMKTILLFVFTGSVLVATSYLLAGNGINGAISCYIGAAQTIINYFFDRKRKPLPKWLIVIYALAFVALNLLGGINYLTFIAIAASLTFILCIGQKVGSKYRFWTLVNMCLWCLYDILSASFAALFTHGSQLVFAVVGMIIYDRNNKGE
;
A
#
# COMPACT_ATOMS: atom_id res chain seq x y z
N MET A 1 -21.47 9.31 -10.97
CA MET A 1 -20.63 8.37 -10.18
C MET A 1 -19.15 8.44 -10.54
N VAL A 2 -18.79 8.55 -11.82
CA VAL A 2 -17.38 8.62 -12.29
C VAL A 2 -16.57 9.76 -11.65
N ILE A 3 -17.13 10.98 -11.60
CA ILE A 3 -16.44 12.14 -10.96
C ILE A 3 -16.11 11.87 -9.49
N LEU A 4 -17.04 11.26 -8.74
CA LEU A 4 -16.83 10.89 -7.35
C LEU A 4 -15.72 9.85 -7.21
N SER A 5 -15.66 8.85 -8.10
CA SER A 5 -14.57 7.87 -8.13
C SER A 5 -13.20 8.55 -8.31
N TYR A 6 -13.08 9.53 -9.23
CA TYR A 6 -11.82 10.27 -9.39
C TYR A 6 -11.43 11.09 -8.16
N ILE A 7 -12.39 11.77 -7.53
CA ILE A 7 -12.13 12.54 -6.29
C ILE A 7 -11.63 11.63 -5.18
N LEU A 8 -12.26 10.47 -4.99
CA LEU A 8 -11.86 9.49 -3.99
C LEU A 8 -10.47 8.90 -4.31
N SER A 9 -10.20 8.56 -5.56
CA SER A 9 -8.89 8.04 -5.99
C SER A 9 -7.78 9.07 -5.76
N LEU A 10 -8.03 10.34 -6.08
CA LEU A 10 -7.08 11.43 -5.85
C LEU A 10 -6.84 11.65 -4.35
N GLY A 11 -7.90 11.69 -3.55
CA GLY A 11 -7.79 11.77 -2.09
C GLY A 11 -7.01 10.59 -1.51
N GLY A 12 -7.23 9.40 -2.07
CA GLY A 12 -6.51 8.19 -1.69
C GLY A 12 -5.01 8.27 -1.98
N LEU A 13 -4.65 8.71 -3.19
CA LEU A 13 -3.27 8.96 -3.60
C LEU A 13 -2.59 9.99 -2.70
N LEU A 14 -3.22 11.14 -2.46
CA LEU A 14 -2.68 12.19 -1.59
C LEU A 14 -2.46 11.68 -0.17
N SER A 15 -3.38 10.88 0.36
CA SER A 15 -3.24 10.25 1.67
C SER A 15 -1.97 9.38 1.75
N MET A 16 -1.72 8.53 0.76
CA MET A 16 -0.53 7.67 0.71
C MET A 16 0.77 8.45 0.46
N ILE A 17 0.72 9.54 -0.29
CA ILE A 17 1.85 10.47 -0.45
C ILE A 17 2.20 11.09 0.90
N ILE A 18 1.20 11.61 1.62
CA ILE A 18 1.41 12.19 2.96
C ILE A 18 2.01 11.15 3.90
N ALA A 19 1.51 9.90 3.87
CA ALA A 19 2.08 8.81 4.66
C ALA A 19 3.59 8.61 4.41
N SER A 20 4.03 8.72 3.15
CA SER A 20 5.43 8.57 2.75
C SER A 20 6.31 9.76 3.19
N LEU A 21 5.72 10.92 3.40
CA LEU A 21 6.41 12.15 3.82
C LEU A 21 6.41 12.38 5.34
N ILE A 22 5.87 11.45 6.15
CA ILE A 22 5.94 11.55 7.61
C ILE A 22 7.35 11.18 8.10
N LYS A 23 8.01 12.11 8.81
CA LYS A 23 9.33 11.89 9.41
C LYS A 23 9.25 11.03 10.69
N GLY A 24 10.30 10.23 10.91
CA GLY A 24 10.58 9.61 12.22
C GLY A 24 9.83 8.31 12.50
N LYS A 25 9.48 8.10 13.77
CA LYS A 25 8.90 6.84 14.31
C LYS A 25 7.37 6.90 14.48
N ASN A 26 6.70 7.90 13.90
CA ASN A 26 5.25 8.08 14.07
C ASN A 26 4.42 7.16 13.15
N MET A 27 4.60 5.84 13.31
CA MET A 27 3.93 4.84 12.49
C MET A 27 2.42 4.87 12.63
N LYS A 28 1.87 5.26 13.79
CA LYS A 28 0.42 5.39 13.98
C LYS A 28 -0.21 6.34 12.97
N THR A 29 0.43 7.48 12.75
CA THR A 29 -0.04 8.47 11.77
C THR A 29 0.14 7.93 10.34
N ILE A 30 1.27 7.30 10.03
CA ILE A 30 1.51 6.66 8.72
C ILE A 30 0.40 5.63 8.42
N LEU A 31 0.11 4.74 9.36
CA LEU A 31 -0.92 3.70 9.22
C LEU A 31 -2.31 4.31 9.05
N LEU A 32 -2.64 5.39 9.75
CA LEU A 32 -3.93 6.07 9.58
C LEU A 32 -4.10 6.63 8.16
N PHE A 33 -3.06 7.25 7.61
CA PHE A 33 -3.08 7.75 6.23
C PHE A 33 -3.11 6.61 5.21
N VAL A 34 -2.34 5.54 5.40
CA VAL A 34 -2.40 4.37 4.49
C VAL A 34 -3.78 3.71 4.54
N PHE A 35 -4.39 3.59 5.71
CA PHE A 35 -5.75 3.06 5.86
C PHE A 35 -6.75 3.94 5.10
N THR A 36 -6.72 5.24 5.36
CA THR A 36 -7.60 6.22 4.69
C THR A 36 -7.41 6.14 3.17
N GLY A 37 -6.16 6.13 2.72
CA GLY A 37 -5.81 5.99 1.31
C GLY A 37 -6.39 4.72 0.69
N SER A 38 -6.20 3.59 1.37
CA SER A 38 -6.65 2.27 0.88
C SER A 38 -8.17 2.19 0.80
N VAL A 39 -8.90 2.72 1.78
CA VAL A 39 -10.38 2.75 1.77
C VAL A 39 -10.91 3.65 0.65
N LEU A 40 -10.30 4.82 0.45
CA LEU A 40 -10.71 5.75 -0.60
C LEU A 40 -10.49 5.15 -2.00
N VAL A 41 -9.34 4.52 -2.24
CA VAL A 41 -9.05 3.81 -3.51
C VAL A 41 -9.95 2.58 -3.69
N ALA A 42 -10.19 1.80 -2.64
CA ALA A 42 -11.10 0.66 -2.74
C ALA A 42 -12.51 1.09 -3.16
N THR A 43 -12.99 2.18 -2.54
CA THR A 43 -14.32 2.74 -2.83
C THR A 43 -14.37 3.34 -4.23
N SER A 44 -13.29 3.99 -4.70
CA SER A 44 -13.24 4.51 -6.07
C SER A 44 -13.35 3.40 -7.11
N TYR A 45 -12.68 2.26 -6.89
CA TYR A 45 -12.75 1.09 -7.77
C TYR A 45 -14.13 0.44 -7.81
N LEU A 46 -14.84 0.37 -6.68
CA LEU A 46 -16.24 -0.10 -6.67
C LEU A 46 -17.14 0.83 -7.47
N LEU A 47 -17.01 2.15 -7.28
CA LEU A 47 -17.82 3.14 -7.99
C LEU A 47 -17.51 3.23 -9.49
N ALA A 48 -16.33 2.78 -9.92
CA ALA A 48 -15.94 2.71 -11.32
C ALA A 48 -16.47 1.44 -12.04
N GLY A 49 -17.04 0.47 -11.31
CA GLY A 49 -17.77 -0.67 -11.87
C GLY A 49 -16.94 -1.86 -12.36
N ASN A 50 -15.68 -1.67 -12.79
CA ASN A 50 -14.84 -2.72 -13.37
C ASN A 50 -13.63 -3.14 -12.50
N GLY A 51 -13.57 -2.67 -11.25
CA GLY A 51 -12.39 -2.80 -10.39
C GLY A 51 -12.54 -3.72 -9.19
N ILE A 52 -13.46 -4.68 -9.17
CA ILE A 52 -13.81 -5.45 -7.96
C ILE A 52 -12.60 -6.13 -7.31
N ASN A 53 -11.75 -6.81 -8.08
CA ASN A 53 -10.55 -7.47 -7.54
C ASN A 53 -9.58 -6.45 -6.93
N GLY A 54 -9.38 -5.31 -7.61
CA GLY A 54 -8.58 -4.21 -7.08
C GLY A 54 -9.19 -3.63 -5.79
N ALA A 55 -10.51 -3.46 -5.75
CA ALA A 55 -11.22 -2.96 -4.58
C ALA A 55 -11.07 -3.88 -3.38
N ILE A 56 -11.26 -5.20 -3.58
CA ILE A 56 -11.07 -6.20 -2.53
C ILE A 56 -9.62 -6.18 -2.04
N SER A 57 -8.64 -6.11 -2.94
CA SER A 57 -7.22 -6.01 -2.57
C SER A 57 -6.96 -4.79 -1.69
N CYS A 58 -7.48 -3.62 -2.07
CA CYS A 58 -7.36 -2.39 -1.29
C CYS A 58 -8.09 -2.49 0.07
N TYR A 59 -9.25 -3.14 0.15
CA TYR A 59 -9.94 -3.37 1.43
C TYR A 59 -9.20 -4.34 2.34
N ILE A 60 -8.59 -5.41 1.81
CA ILE A 60 -7.71 -6.29 2.59
C ILE A 60 -6.51 -5.49 3.11
N GLY A 61 -5.90 -4.67 2.27
CA GLY A 61 -4.81 -3.77 2.67
C GLY A 61 -5.25 -2.76 3.74
N ALA A 62 -6.45 -2.20 3.63
CA ALA A 62 -7.04 -1.34 4.65
C ALA A 62 -7.25 -2.08 5.97
N ALA A 63 -7.84 -3.28 5.93
CA ALA A 63 -8.08 -4.13 7.10
C ALA A 63 -6.76 -4.47 7.82
N GLN A 64 -5.75 -4.91 7.09
CA GLN A 64 -4.40 -5.13 7.64
C GLN A 64 -3.86 -3.86 8.32
N THR A 65 -3.98 -2.72 7.65
CA THR A 65 -3.42 -1.45 8.13
C THR A 65 -4.11 -0.98 9.41
N ILE A 66 -5.45 -1.05 9.49
CA ILE A 66 -6.19 -0.65 10.68
C ILE A 66 -5.95 -1.61 11.86
N ILE A 67 -5.83 -2.92 11.60
CA ILE A 67 -5.48 -3.88 12.64
C ILE A 67 -4.08 -3.56 13.18
N ASN A 68 -3.09 -3.38 12.30
CA ASN A 68 -1.73 -3.01 12.71
C ASN A 68 -1.71 -1.68 13.50
N TYR A 69 -2.54 -0.71 13.11
CA TYR A 69 -2.71 0.55 13.84
C TYR A 69 -3.16 0.31 15.29
N PHE A 70 -4.16 -0.55 15.52
CA PHE A 70 -4.63 -0.83 16.88
C PHE A 70 -3.58 -1.54 17.74
N PHE A 71 -2.79 -2.46 17.16
CA PHE A 71 -1.68 -3.09 17.87
C PHE A 71 -0.58 -2.08 18.21
N ASP A 72 -0.20 -1.23 17.26
CA ASP A 72 0.81 -0.19 17.49
C ASP A 72 0.34 0.87 18.49
N ARG A 73 -0.94 1.26 18.44
CA ARG A 73 -1.57 2.15 19.42
C ARG A 73 -1.44 1.61 20.84
N LYS A 74 -1.69 0.31 21.01
CA LYS A 74 -1.56 -0.42 22.29
C LYS A 74 -0.11 -0.81 22.63
N ARG A 75 0.88 -0.46 21.80
CA ARG A 75 2.30 -0.88 21.92
C ARG A 75 2.46 -2.40 22.03
N LYS A 76 1.56 -3.18 21.43
CA LYS A 76 1.63 -4.64 21.42
C LYS A 76 2.35 -5.12 20.15
N PRO A 77 3.18 -6.17 20.24
CA PRO A 77 3.73 -6.81 19.05
C PRO A 77 2.60 -7.42 18.22
N LEU A 78 2.74 -7.36 16.91
CA LEU A 78 1.79 -8.01 16.00
C LEU A 78 2.00 -9.54 16.07
N PRO A 79 0.94 -10.34 16.27
CA PRO A 79 1.07 -11.80 16.29
C PRO A 79 1.51 -12.33 14.93
N LYS A 80 2.47 -13.26 14.90
CA LYS A 80 2.99 -13.82 13.64
C LYS A 80 1.91 -14.57 12.83
N TRP A 81 0.95 -15.22 13.49
CA TRP A 81 -0.15 -15.91 12.82
C TRP A 81 -1.03 -14.96 12.00
N LEU A 82 -1.15 -13.70 12.43
CA LEU A 82 -1.94 -12.70 11.74
C LEU A 82 -1.28 -12.27 10.41
N ILE A 83 0.06 -12.23 10.38
CA ILE A 83 0.84 -12.01 9.15
C ILE A 83 0.57 -13.14 8.14
N VAL A 84 0.51 -14.38 8.61
CA VAL A 84 0.18 -15.55 7.77
C VAL A 84 -1.22 -15.42 7.18
N ILE A 85 -2.20 -14.98 7.96
CA ILE A 85 -3.57 -14.74 7.45
C ILE A 85 -3.58 -13.68 6.35
N TYR A 86 -2.88 -12.56 6.53
CA TYR A 86 -2.78 -11.54 5.49
C TYR A 86 -2.16 -12.09 4.21
N ALA A 87 -1.07 -12.84 4.33
CA ALA A 87 -0.38 -13.45 3.20
C ALA A 87 -1.30 -14.42 2.45
N LEU A 88 -2.00 -15.30 3.16
CA LEU A 88 -2.95 -16.24 2.57
C LEU A 88 -4.11 -15.51 1.86
N ALA A 89 -4.63 -14.45 2.46
CA ALA A 89 -5.71 -13.66 1.86
C ALA A 89 -5.27 -13.00 0.53
N PHE A 90 -4.08 -12.39 0.50
CA PHE A 90 -3.55 -11.80 -0.74
C PHE A 90 -3.20 -12.85 -1.79
N VAL A 91 -2.61 -13.97 -1.40
CA VAL A 91 -2.31 -15.07 -2.34
C VAL A 91 -3.60 -15.63 -2.93
N ALA A 92 -4.59 -15.94 -2.10
CA ALA A 92 -5.88 -16.44 -2.57
C ALA A 92 -6.55 -15.46 -3.53
N LEU A 93 -6.63 -14.18 -3.19
CA LEU A 93 -7.25 -13.16 -4.04
C LEU A 93 -6.58 -13.07 -5.42
N ASN A 94 -5.25 -13.06 -5.47
CA ASN A 94 -4.54 -12.95 -6.75
C ASN A 94 -4.67 -14.23 -7.59
N LEU A 95 -4.71 -15.40 -6.97
CA LEU A 95 -4.91 -16.68 -7.67
C LEU A 95 -6.32 -16.83 -8.27
N LEU A 96 -7.34 -16.16 -7.71
CA LEU A 96 -8.68 -16.13 -8.31
C LEU A 96 -8.70 -15.48 -9.70
N GLY A 97 -7.74 -14.60 -10.00
CA GLY A 97 -7.55 -14.00 -11.33
C GLY A 97 -6.90 -14.94 -12.35
N GLY A 98 -6.56 -16.18 -11.97
CA GLY A 98 -5.84 -17.14 -12.79
C GLY A 98 -4.33 -17.17 -12.50
N ILE A 99 -3.65 -18.23 -12.93
CA ILE A 99 -2.21 -18.41 -12.74
C ILE A 99 -1.48 -17.99 -14.02
N ASN A 100 -0.79 -16.85 -13.96
CA ASN A 100 0.12 -16.41 -15.01
C ASN A 100 1.29 -15.63 -14.39
N TYR A 101 2.25 -15.18 -15.21
CA TYR A 101 3.41 -14.44 -14.72
C TYR A 101 3.05 -13.13 -14.00
N LEU A 102 1.99 -12.43 -14.41
CA LEU A 102 1.50 -11.21 -13.74
C LEU A 102 0.97 -11.52 -12.34
N THR A 103 0.32 -12.67 -12.16
CA THR A 103 -0.18 -13.14 -10.86
C THR A 103 0.95 -13.23 -9.83
N PHE A 104 2.11 -13.76 -10.22
CA PHE A 104 3.27 -13.86 -9.32
C PHE A 104 3.83 -12.49 -8.93
N ILE A 105 3.84 -11.53 -9.86
CA ILE A 105 4.26 -10.15 -9.58
C ILE A 105 3.28 -9.48 -8.61
N ALA A 106 1.97 -9.63 -8.84
CA ALA A 106 0.94 -9.07 -7.96
C ALA A 106 0.97 -9.70 -6.55
N ILE A 107 1.25 -11.00 -6.44
CA ILE A 107 1.49 -11.67 -5.16
C ILE A 107 2.73 -11.10 -4.48
N ALA A 108 3.86 -11.00 -5.19
CA ALA A 108 5.09 -10.44 -4.64
C ALA A 108 4.89 -9.00 -4.16
N ALA A 109 4.19 -8.16 -4.94
CA ALA A 109 3.83 -6.81 -4.54
C ALA A 109 2.98 -6.81 -3.27
N SER A 110 1.93 -7.64 -3.23
CA SER A 110 1.03 -7.74 -2.07
C SER A 110 1.76 -8.21 -0.80
N LEU A 111 2.65 -9.20 -0.90
CA LEU A 111 3.47 -9.65 0.22
C LEU A 111 4.45 -8.57 0.69
N THR A 112 5.02 -7.81 -0.23
CA THR A 112 5.87 -6.66 0.08
C THR A 112 5.08 -5.58 0.83
N PHE A 113 3.81 -5.38 0.50
CA PHE A 113 2.93 -4.48 1.24
C PHE A 113 2.74 -4.93 2.70
N ILE A 114 2.66 -6.23 2.99
CA ILE A 114 2.66 -6.75 4.37
C ILE A 114 3.91 -6.32 5.12
N LEU A 115 5.08 -6.45 4.48
CA LEU A 115 6.35 -6.00 5.06
C LEU A 115 6.36 -4.50 5.30
N CYS A 116 5.85 -3.71 4.36
CA CYS A 116 5.74 -2.26 4.46
C CYS A 116 4.96 -1.82 5.71
N ILE A 117 3.74 -2.35 5.88
CA ILE A 117 2.85 -2.00 6.99
C ILE A 117 3.30 -2.61 8.33
N GLY A 118 4.15 -3.63 8.30
CA GLY A 118 4.75 -4.24 9.49
C GLY A 118 5.88 -3.43 10.12
N GLN A 119 6.37 -2.37 9.47
CA GLN A 119 7.54 -1.63 9.95
C GLN A 119 7.24 -0.78 11.20
N LYS A 120 8.29 -0.54 12.00
CA LYS A 120 8.24 0.31 13.21
C LYS A 120 8.93 1.66 13.05
N VAL A 121 9.66 1.86 11.94
CA VAL A 121 10.44 3.06 11.67
C VAL A 121 10.05 3.57 10.29
N GLY A 122 9.83 4.88 10.15
CA GLY A 122 9.41 5.50 8.90
C GLY A 122 10.39 5.30 7.75
N SER A 123 11.70 5.23 8.01
CA SER A 123 12.71 4.97 6.98
C SER A 123 12.58 3.58 6.37
N LYS A 124 12.38 2.55 7.22
CA LYS A 124 12.12 1.18 6.76
C LYS A 124 10.78 1.09 6.03
N TYR A 125 9.75 1.78 6.53
CA TYR A 125 8.45 1.88 5.84
C TYR A 125 8.65 2.42 4.42
N ARG A 126 9.33 3.57 4.26
CA ARG A 126 9.60 4.17 2.94
C ARG A 126 10.37 3.25 2.02
N PHE A 127 11.41 2.57 2.52
CA PHE A 127 12.16 1.59 1.73
C PHE A 127 11.26 0.47 1.20
N TRP A 128 10.42 -0.11 2.06
CA TRP A 128 9.50 -1.17 1.64
C TRP A 128 8.37 -0.64 0.76
N THR A 129 7.91 0.59 0.95
CA THR A 129 6.99 1.28 0.01
C THR A 129 7.64 1.44 -1.35
N LEU A 130 8.91 1.84 -1.43
CA LEU A 130 9.64 1.94 -2.69
C LEU A 130 9.68 0.60 -3.43
N VAL A 131 10.10 -0.47 -2.74
CA VAL A 131 10.13 -1.83 -3.32
C VAL A 131 8.73 -2.25 -3.78
N ASN A 132 7.70 -2.00 -2.95
CA ASN A 132 6.32 -2.34 -3.27
C ASN A 132 5.83 -1.58 -4.52
N MET A 133 6.09 -0.28 -4.61
CA MET A 133 5.70 0.53 -5.76
C MET A 133 6.46 0.17 -7.02
N CYS A 134 7.74 -0.21 -6.93
CA CYS A 134 8.47 -0.74 -8.08
C CYS A 134 7.81 -2.00 -8.66
N LEU A 135 7.38 -2.93 -7.79
CA LEU A 135 6.68 -4.14 -8.21
C LEU A 135 5.32 -3.83 -8.85
N TRP A 136 4.56 -2.90 -8.27
CA TRP A 136 3.28 -2.46 -8.85
C TRP A 136 3.46 -1.73 -10.18
N CYS A 137 4.42 -0.82 -10.30
CA CYS A 137 4.75 -0.18 -11.58
C CYS A 137 5.15 -1.20 -12.64
N LEU A 138 5.95 -2.21 -12.29
CA LEU A 138 6.31 -3.30 -13.19
C LEU A 138 5.05 -4.08 -13.64
N TYR A 139 4.17 -4.43 -12.70
CA TYR A 139 2.90 -5.06 -12.99
C TYR A 139 2.03 -4.21 -13.93
N ASP A 140 1.93 -2.90 -13.70
CA ASP A 140 1.09 -2.01 -14.50
C ASP A 140 1.61 -1.83 -15.93
N ILE A 141 2.93 -1.76 -16.10
CA ILE A 141 3.56 -1.70 -17.43
C ILE A 141 3.25 -2.99 -18.20
N LEU A 142 3.43 -4.15 -17.56
CA LEU A 142 3.22 -5.44 -18.21
C LEU A 142 1.75 -5.77 -18.45
N SER A 143 0.85 -5.21 -17.64
CA SER A 143 -0.61 -5.35 -17.79
C SER A 143 -1.25 -4.22 -18.60
N ALA A 144 -0.45 -3.30 -19.15
CA ALA A 144 -0.88 -2.10 -19.89
C ALA A 144 -1.87 -1.20 -19.12
N SER A 145 -1.81 -1.19 -17.79
CA SER A 145 -2.70 -0.45 -16.90
C SER A 145 -2.15 0.96 -16.59
N PHE A 146 -2.07 1.83 -17.59
CA PHE A 146 -1.42 3.14 -17.46
C PHE A 146 -2.06 4.08 -16.43
N ALA A 147 -3.38 3.96 -16.16
CA ALA A 147 -4.04 4.72 -15.11
C ALA A 147 -3.56 4.31 -13.70
N ALA A 148 -3.34 3.01 -13.48
CA ALA A 148 -2.75 2.50 -12.25
C ALA A 148 -1.27 2.90 -12.14
N LEU A 149 -0.54 2.83 -13.27
CA LEU A 149 0.86 3.25 -13.34
C LEU A 149 1.05 4.71 -12.92
N PHE A 150 0.14 5.60 -13.28
CA PHE A 150 0.20 6.99 -12.83
C PHE A 150 0.12 7.10 -11.30
N THR A 151 -0.74 6.30 -10.67
CA THR A 151 -0.92 6.28 -9.22
C THR A 151 0.32 5.70 -8.53
N HIS A 152 0.75 4.51 -8.91
CA HIS A 152 1.91 3.85 -8.29
C HIS A 152 3.22 4.59 -8.60
N GLY A 153 3.37 5.12 -9.81
CA GLY A 153 4.51 5.95 -10.21
C GLY A 153 4.60 7.24 -9.40
N SER A 154 3.48 7.92 -9.16
CA SER A 154 3.44 9.10 -8.29
C SER A 154 3.85 8.74 -6.86
N GLN A 155 3.32 7.65 -6.30
CA GLN A 155 3.71 7.19 -4.97
C GLN A 155 5.20 6.82 -4.89
N LEU A 156 5.75 6.17 -5.93
CA LEU A 156 7.17 5.85 -6.03
C LEU A 156 8.03 7.12 -5.96
N VAL A 157 7.71 8.14 -6.75
CA VAL A 157 8.42 9.42 -6.75
C VAL A 157 8.41 10.04 -5.36
N PHE A 158 7.25 10.11 -4.70
CA PHE A 158 7.15 10.69 -3.36
C PHE A 158 7.81 9.84 -2.26
N ALA A 159 7.86 8.52 -2.41
CA ALA A 159 8.66 7.67 -1.53
C ALA A 159 10.15 7.99 -1.66
N VAL A 160 10.67 8.16 -2.88
CA VAL A 160 12.06 8.59 -3.13
C VAL A 160 12.33 9.97 -2.52
N VAL A 161 11.44 10.94 -2.76
CA VAL A 161 11.55 12.29 -2.18
C VAL A 161 11.59 12.23 -0.64
N GLY A 162 10.69 11.45 -0.03
CA GLY A 162 10.67 11.23 1.41
C GLY A 162 11.98 10.63 1.94
N MET A 163 12.57 9.68 1.22
CA MET A 163 13.87 9.10 1.58
C MET A 163 15.00 10.14 1.47
N ILE A 164 15.04 10.94 0.40
CA ILE A 164 16.06 11.97 0.21
C ILE A 164 15.99 13.04 1.31
N ILE A 165 14.79 13.50 1.65
CA ILE A 165 14.60 14.58 2.64
C ILE A 165 14.82 14.07 4.07
N TYR A 166 14.28 12.90 4.42
CA TYR A 166 14.20 12.46 5.81
C TYR A 166 15.18 11.35 6.21
N ASP A 167 15.70 10.57 5.26
CA ASP A 167 16.55 9.41 5.58
C ASP A 167 18.04 9.65 5.32
N ARG A 168 18.41 10.72 4.58
CA ARG A 168 19.82 11.09 4.33
C ARG A 168 20.65 11.28 5.60
N ASN A 169 20.03 11.70 6.70
CA ASN A 169 20.72 11.99 7.97
C ASN A 169 20.51 10.91 9.05
N ASN A 170 19.79 9.83 8.77
CA ASN A 170 19.48 8.76 9.74
C ASN A 170 20.54 7.65 9.79
N LYS A 171 21.80 7.94 9.42
CA LYS A 171 22.91 6.97 9.54
C LYS A 171 23.41 6.76 10.99
N GLY A 172 22.68 7.21 12.02
CA GLY A 172 23.14 7.08 13.40
C GLY A 172 22.15 7.46 14.50
N GLU A 173 20.91 6.93 14.47
CA GLU A 173 20.04 6.87 15.66
C GLU A 173 19.50 5.45 15.90
#